data_AF-A0A935P686-F1
#
_entry.id   AF-A0A935P686-F1
#
_cell.length_a   1.000
_cell.length_b   1.000
_cell.length_c   1.000
_cell.angle_alpha   90.00
_cell.angle_beta   90.00
_cell.angle_gamma   90.00
#
_symmetry.space_group_name_H-M   'P 1'
#
loop_
_entity.id
_entity.type
_entity.pdbx_description
1 polymer ?
#
loop_
_entity_poly.entity_id
_entity_poly.type
_entity_poly.pdbx_seq_one_letter_code
_entity_poly.pdbx_strand_id
1 'polypeptide(L)' 'MRAGWNDALAREGLAPVAPVDGAEDSEHPACPACGTAAALVDGACSDCGLMLG' A
#
# COMPACT_ATOMS: atom_id res chain seq x y z
N MET A 1 18.89 -12.47 17.86
CA MET A 1 18.71 -13.26 16.62
C MET A 1 17.79 -12.59 15.60
N ARG A 2 16.64 -12.02 15.99
CA ARG A 2 15.69 -11.37 15.05
C ARG A 2 16.26 -10.16 14.27
N ALA A 3 17.15 -9.38 14.86
CA ALA A 3 17.75 -8.21 14.21
C ALA A 3 18.61 -8.55 12.99
N GLY A 4 19.42 -9.61 13.04
CA GLY A 4 20.27 -10.02 11.90
C GLY A 4 19.47 -10.57 10.72
N TRP A 5 18.30 -11.16 10.98
CA TRP A 5 17.39 -11.62 9.93
C TRP A 5 16.74 -10.45 9.19
N ASN A 6 16.32 -9.40 9.91
CA ASN A 6 15.79 -8.18 9.27
C ASN A 6 16.84 -7.46 8.41
N ASP A 7 18.10 -7.41 8.85
CA ASP A 7 19.21 -6.80 8.08
C ASP A 7 19.47 -7.52 6.75
N ALA A 8 19.40 -8.86 6.77
CA ALA A 8 19.52 -9.67 5.56
C ALA A 8 18.37 -9.37 4.58
N LEU A 9 17.12 -9.32 5.05
CA LEU A 9 15.98 -8.97 4.20
C LEU A 9 16.08 -7.57 3.60
N ALA A 10 16.60 -6.60 4.35
CA ALA A 10 16.78 -5.23 3.87
C ALA A 10 17.77 -5.14 2.70
N ARG A 11 18.90 -5.87 2.75
CA ARG A 11 19.86 -5.90 1.64
C ARG A 11 19.26 -6.49 0.37
N GLU A 12 18.39 -7.48 0.51
CA GLU A 12 17.72 -8.14 -0.62
C GLU A 12 16.48 -7.37 -1.11
N GLY A 13 16.15 -6.21 -0.52
CA GLY A 13 14.95 -5.44 -0.85
C GLY A 13 13.64 -6.12 -0.43
N LEU A 14 13.71 -7.14 0.43
CA LEU A 14 12.58 -7.89 0.97
C LEU A 14 12.23 -7.47 2.40
N ALA A 15 12.82 -6.37 2.88
CA ALA A 15 12.47 -5.84 4.19
C ALA A 15 10.97 -5.56 4.24
N PRO A 16 10.29 -5.99 5.32
CA PRO A 16 8.90 -5.64 5.52
C PRO A 16 8.80 -4.12 5.53
N VAL A 17 8.03 -3.59 4.58
CA VAL A 17 7.68 -2.17 4.56
C VAL A 17 6.80 -1.95 5.78
N ALA A 18 7.29 -1.21 6.76
CA ALA A 18 6.45 -0.82 7.89
C ALA A 18 5.25 -0.05 7.30
N PRO A 19 4.01 -0.38 7.68
CA PRO A 19 2.87 0.45 7.32
C PRO A 19 3.19 1.86 7.83
N VAL A 20 3.07 2.85 6.95
CA VAL A 20 3.19 4.24 7.36
C VAL A 20 2.00 4.56 8.24
N ASP A 21 2.23 4.68 9.56
CA ASP A 21 1.29 5.25 10.53
C ASP A 21 1.12 6.75 10.20
N GLY A 22 0.36 7.00 9.14
CA GLY A 22 0.23 8.29 8.48
C GLY A 22 -0.78 8.24 7.33
N ALA A 23 -1.47 7.11 7.12
CA ALA A 23 -2.80 7.13 6.54
C ALA A 23 -3.72 7.82 7.55
N GLU A 24 -3.63 9.15 7.57
CA GLU A 24 -4.72 10.03 7.92
C GLU A 24 -6.04 9.36 7.52
N ASP A 25 -6.97 9.32 8.47
CA ASP A 25 -8.35 8.83 8.43
C ASP A 25 -9.12 9.48 7.26
N SER A 26 -8.66 9.20 6.05
CA SER A 26 -9.27 9.57 4.80
C SER A 26 -10.21 8.43 4.54
N GLU A 27 -11.50 8.71 4.59
CA GLU A 27 -12.58 7.77 4.31
C GLU A 27 -12.45 7.00 2.98
N HIS A 28 -11.45 7.33 2.14
CA HIS A 28 -10.94 6.51 1.04
C HIS A 28 -9.40 6.56 0.96
N PRO A 29 -8.68 5.42 1.11
CA PRO A 29 -7.26 5.37 0.77
C PRO A 29 -7.06 5.63 -0.72
N ALA A 30 -5.98 6.33 -1.08
CA ALA A 30 -5.63 6.56 -2.48
C ALA A 30 -5.37 5.23 -3.20
N CYS A 31 -5.81 5.13 -4.45
CA CYS A 31 -5.59 3.97 -5.30
C CYS A 31 -4.08 3.67 -5.39
N PRO A 32 -3.63 2.44 -5.08
CA PRO A 32 -2.20 2.11 -5.06
C PRO A 32 -1.54 2.09 -6.45
N ALA A 33 -2.32 2.06 -7.54
CA ALA A 33 -1.78 2.08 -8.89
C ALA A 33 -1.63 3.49 -9.49
N CYS A 34 -2.60 4.38 -9.27
CA CYS A 34 -2.60 5.71 -9.89
C CYS A 34 -2.59 6.87 -8.89
N GLY A 35 -2.67 6.60 -7.58
CA GLY A 35 -2.64 7.62 -6.53
C GLY A 35 -3.92 8.44 -6.41
N THR A 36 -4.98 8.13 -7.17
CA THR A 36 -6.26 8.87 -7.09
C THR A 36 -6.99 8.55 -5.79
N ALA A 37 -7.61 9.55 -5.16
CA ALA A 37 -8.52 9.35 -4.02
C ALA A 37 -9.97 9.10 -4.48
N ALA A 38 -10.17 8.66 -5.72
CA ALA A 38 -11.49 8.39 -6.29
C ALA A 38 -12.16 7.19 -5.61
N ALA A 39 -13.48 7.25 -5.49
CA ALA A 39 -14.29 6.16 -4.96
C ALA A 39 -14.21 4.90 -5.85
N LEU A 40 -14.43 3.75 -5.23
CA LEU A 40 -14.59 2.48 -5.94
C LEU A 40 -15.98 2.39 -6.58
N VAL A 41 -16.03 1.96 -7.84
CA VAL A 41 -17.25 1.57 -8.55
C VAL A 41 -17.16 0.08 -8.82
N ASP A 42 -18.12 -0.69 -8.28
CA ASP A 42 -18.12 -2.16 -8.35
C ASP A 42 -16.80 -2.83 -7.89
N GLY A 43 -16.11 -2.21 -6.92
CA GLY A 43 -14.82 -2.70 -6.41
C GLY A 43 -13.61 -2.31 -7.28
N ALA A 44 -13.79 -1.56 -8.36
CA ALA A 44 -12.72 -1.05 -9.20
C ALA A 44 -12.48 0.45 -9.01
N CYS A 45 -11.23 0.88 -9.12
CA CYS A 45 -10.88 2.30 -9.17
C CYS A 45 -11.55 2.97 -10.38
N SER A 46 -12.31 4.04 -10.16
CA SER A 46 -13.03 4.77 -11.21
C SER A 46 -12.13 5.42 -12.27
N ASP A 47 -10.86 5.67 -11.94
CA ASP A 47 -9.93 6.41 -12.81
C ASP A 47 -9.06 5.48 -13.67
N CYS A 48 -8.51 4.41 -13.07
CA CYS A 48 -7.60 3.49 -13.75
C CYS A 48 -8.16 2.09 -14.00
N GLY A 49 -9.35 1.78 -13.47
CA GLY A 49 -9.99 0.48 -13.63
C GLY A 49 -9.35 -0.67 -12.84
N LEU A 50 -8.39 -0.38 -11.94
CA LEU A 50 -7.77 -1.40 -11.11
C LEU A 50 -8.80 -2.01 -10.14
N MET A 51 -8.93 -3.33 -10.16
CA MET A 51 -9.75 -4.08 -9.21
C MET A 51 -9.10 -4.09 -7.81
N LEU A 52 -9.84 -3.64 -6.79
CA LEU A 52 -9.42 -3.53 -5.39
C LEU A 52 -10.39 -4.28 -4.43
N GLY A 53 -11.48 -4.84 -4.97
CA GLY A 53 -12.48 -5.65 -4.25
C GLY A 53 -12.18 -7.15 -4.23
#